data_AF-A0A925KGV0-F1
#
_entry.id   AF-A0A925KGV0-F1
#
_cell.length_a   1.000
_cell.length_b   1.000
_cell.length_c   1.000
_cell.angle_alpha   90.00
_cell.angle_beta   90.00
_cell.angle_gamma   90.00
#
_symmetry.space_group_name_H-M   'P 1'
#
loop_
_entity.id
_entity.type
_entity.pdbx_description
1 polymer ?
#
loop_
_entity_poly.entity_id
_entity_poly.type
_entity_poly.pdbx_seq_one_letter_code
_entity_poly.pdbx_strand_id
1 'polypeptide(L)'
;RFSFDVLDPTKIVPEELVPLQVVGTMTLNRNPDNFFAETEQVAYCTSHIVPGIDFSNDPLLQGRLFSYQDTQLTRLGGPNFHEIPINAPIAQVHNNQRDGMHRQALHRGRVSYEPNSLGGGCPHQAGMAGFRTVAEPVRDHKVRIKPEKFADHYSQATLFFASQTAVEQQHIINAFVFELTRVELPAIRQRMVSVLRNVDEGLAQAVAGGLGMDPVPDAQPLAVEPRVVSEVEASPSLSMFARPGQAGATGRRVALLAADGCDGDMLMAVRDALLAAGAAPKIVGTRMGVTTASDGTPIETDTSVTAMPSVLWDAAMLDASPQSLDALCAHGPLLEFMRDQFRHCKAIMLTGDGDAVLAAAGIPLSSEDHPDAPGIVWGDSADDVPAFVAAIARHRHLERESTPPPI
;
A
#
# COMPACT_ATOMS: atom_id res chain seq x y z
N ARG A 1 29.19 -4.02 15.16
CA ARG A 1 28.25 -4.90 15.89
C ARG A 1 27.40 -5.66 14.92
N PHE A 2 26.81 -4.98 13.94
CA PHE A 2 26.07 -5.64 12.85
C PHE A 2 26.97 -6.01 11.66
N SER A 3 26.52 -7.00 10.89
CA SER A 3 27.04 -7.43 9.58
C SER A 3 26.92 -6.31 8.55
N PHE A 4 25.86 -5.50 8.65
CA PHE A 4 25.60 -4.32 7.84
C PHE A 4 26.06 -3.01 8.51
N ASP A 5 25.96 -1.91 7.76
CA ASP A 5 26.12 -0.55 8.27
C ASP A 5 24.72 0.08 8.49
N VAL A 6 24.49 0.68 9.65
CA VAL A 6 23.20 1.33 9.97
C VAL A 6 23.01 2.64 9.21
N LEU A 7 24.07 3.15 8.58
CA LEU A 7 24.04 4.31 7.69
C LEU A 7 23.79 3.92 6.22
N ASP A 8 23.71 2.63 5.91
CA ASP A 8 23.38 2.15 4.57
C ASP A 8 21.84 2.10 4.40
N PRO A 9 21.24 2.99 3.60
CA PRO A 9 19.78 3.04 3.41
C PRO A 9 19.23 1.84 2.64
N THR A 10 20.09 0.98 2.09
CA THR A 10 19.69 -0.31 1.49
C THR A 10 19.54 -1.42 2.52
N LYS A 11 19.77 -1.11 3.81
CA LYS A 11 19.73 -2.07 4.90
C LYS A 11 18.64 -1.70 5.91
N ILE A 12 17.78 -2.65 6.23
CA ILE A 12 16.91 -2.61 7.40
C ILE A 12 17.69 -3.00 8.66
N VAL A 13 17.17 -2.62 9.82
CA VAL A 13 17.56 -3.20 11.11
C VAL A 13 16.48 -4.22 11.48
N PRO A 14 16.76 -5.55 11.43
CA PRO A 14 15.78 -6.56 11.81
C PRO A 14 15.27 -6.35 13.24
N GLU A 15 13.97 -6.50 13.45
CA GLU A 15 13.33 -6.27 14.75
C GLU A 15 13.79 -7.29 15.81
N GLU A 16 14.25 -8.45 15.38
CA GLU A 16 14.86 -9.48 16.22
C GLU A 16 16.19 -9.03 16.85
N LEU A 17 16.89 -8.09 16.19
CA LEU A 17 18.14 -7.50 16.70
C LEU A 17 17.86 -6.23 17.51
N VAL A 18 16.94 -5.40 17.04
CA VAL A 18 16.54 -4.15 17.71
C VAL A 18 15.02 -4.05 17.69
N PRO A 19 14.34 -4.43 18.80
CA PRO A 19 12.88 -4.43 18.86
C PRO A 19 12.27 -3.05 18.67
N LEU A 20 11.17 -2.97 17.92
CA LEU A 20 10.41 -1.74 17.74
C LEU A 20 9.79 -1.26 19.07
N GLN A 21 9.99 0.01 19.41
CA GLN A 21 9.35 0.67 20.55
C GLN A 21 8.30 1.66 20.06
N VAL A 22 7.03 1.38 20.34
CA VAL A 22 5.92 2.27 19.97
C VAL A 22 5.90 3.48 20.91
N VAL A 23 6.06 4.68 20.35
CA VAL A 23 6.16 5.95 21.12
C VAL A 23 4.91 6.84 21.03
N GLY A 24 3.95 6.51 20.15
CA GLY A 24 2.74 7.32 19.96
C GLY A 24 1.83 6.81 18.86
N THR A 25 0.79 7.59 18.54
CA THR A 25 -0.22 7.27 17.51
C THR A 25 -0.56 8.53 16.72
N MET A 26 -0.74 8.39 15.41
CA MET A 26 -1.22 9.44 14.51
C MET A 26 -2.58 9.02 13.93
N THR A 27 -3.58 9.90 13.97
CA THR A 27 -4.93 9.63 13.44
C THR A 27 -5.29 10.68 12.38
N LEU A 28 -5.62 10.22 11.17
CA LEU A 28 -6.15 11.07 10.10
C LEU A 28 -7.67 11.14 10.22
N ASN A 29 -8.22 12.31 10.52
CA ASN A 29 -9.63 12.47 10.86
C ASN A 29 -10.36 13.59 10.09
N ARG A 30 -9.69 14.22 9.11
CA ARG A 30 -10.27 15.28 8.29
C ARG A 30 -9.63 15.32 6.91
N ASN A 31 -10.46 15.45 5.89
CA ASN A 31 -10.02 15.69 4.51
C ASN A 31 -9.66 17.16 4.30
N PRO A 32 -8.84 17.50 3.29
CA PRO A 32 -8.62 18.89 2.89
C PRO A 32 -9.92 19.53 2.39
N ASP A 33 -10.09 20.83 2.62
CA ASP A 33 -11.16 21.64 2.05
C ASP A 33 -10.87 21.95 0.57
N ASN A 34 -9.59 22.15 0.22
CA ASN A 34 -9.16 22.38 -1.15
C ASN A 34 -7.88 21.60 -1.47
N PHE A 35 -8.00 20.63 -2.38
CA PHE A 35 -6.88 19.77 -2.79
C PHE A 35 -5.66 20.56 -3.27
N PHE A 36 -5.84 21.59 -4.10
CA PHE A 36 -4.71 22.35 -4.62
C PHE A 36 -4.06 23.23 -3.53
N ALA A 37 -4.87 23.89 -2.71
CA ALA A 37 -4.40 24.77 -1.64
C ALA A 37 -3.61 24.02 -0.56
N GLU A 38 -4.04 22.80 -0.24
CA GLU A 38 -3.51 22.02 0.87
C GLU A 38 -2.63 20.86 0.40
N THR A 39 -3.15 19.96 -0.44
CA THR A 39 -2.41 18.75 -0.85
C THR A 39 -1.35 19.04 -1.90
N GLU A 40 -1.64 19.85 -2.92
CA GLU A 40 -0.67 20.09 -4.00
C GLU A 40 0.45 21.03 -3.54
N GLN A 41 0.11 22.03 -2.72
CA GLN A 41 1.06 23.06 -2.28
C GLN A 41 1.79 22.75 -0.97
N VAL A 42 1.48 21.64 -0.29
CA VAL A 42 2.28 21.22 0.88
C VAL A 42 3.73 20.92 0.48
N ALA A 43 4.68 21.32 1.32
CA ALA A 43 6.10 21.13 1.13
C ALA A 43 6.73 20.42 2.34
N TYR A 44 6.97 19.12 2.20
CA TYR A 44 7.77 18.35 3.16
C TYR A 44 9.26 18.51 2.87
N CYS A 45 10.12 18.39 3.89
CA CYS A 45 11.57 18.45 3.74
C CYS A 45 12.25 17.67 4.88
N THR A 46 13.25 16.86 4.55
CA THR A 46 14.01 16.09 5.55
C THR A 46 14.83 16.99 6.48
N SER A 47 15.18 18.21 6.03
CA SER A 47 15.90 19.20 6.83
C SER A 47 15.02 19.89 7.88
N HIS A 48 13.70 19.71 7.85
CA HIS A 48 12.77 20.30 8.81
C HIS A 48 12.69 19.47 10.11
N ILE A 49 13.80 19.43 10.84
CA ILE A 49 13.88 18.80 12.17
C ILE A 49 13.70 19.83 13.28
N VAL A 50 13.47 19.34 14.50
CA VAL A 50 13.31 20.16 15.72
C VAL A 50 14.40 19.81 16.74
N PRO A 51 14.75 20.72 17.69
CA PRO A 51 15.70 20.41 18.76
C PRO A 51 15.35 19.09 19.47
N GLY A 52 16.36 18.22 19.62
CA GLY A 52 16.19 16.84 20.14
C GLY A 52 16.31 15.75 19.08
N ILE A 53 16.30 16.13 17.79
CA ILE A 53 16.57 15.25 16.64
C ILE A 53 17.78 15.84 15.90
N ASP A 54 18.62 14.99 15.31
CA ASP A 54 19.75 15.40 14.46
C ASP A 54 19.97 14.37 13.34
N PHE A 55 20.87 14.68 12.42
CA PHE A 55 21.16 13.84 11.25
C PHE A 55 22.26 12.82 11.51
N SER A 56 22.27 11.75 10.72
CA SER A 56 23.39 10.80 10.61
C SER A 56 24.18 11.02 9.32
N ASN A 57 25.31 10.35 9.18
CA ASN A 57 26.15 10.39 7.97
C ASN A 57 25.67 9.43 6.86
N ASP A 58 24.39 9.04 6.86
CA ASP A 58 23.78 8.31 5.73
C ASP A 58 23.94 9.14 4.44
N PRO A 59 24.69 8.65 3.43
CA PRO A 59 25.03 9.43 2.25
C PRO A 59 23.81 9.78 1.38
N LEU A 60 22.71 9.01 1.46
CA LEU A 60 21.47 9.33 0.76
C LEU A 60 20.70 10.42 1.51
N LEU A 61 20.62 10.34 2.83
CA LEU A 61 20.03 11.40 3.65
C LEU A 61 20.74 12.74 3.42
N GLN A 62 22.08 12.75 3.44
CA GLN A 62 22.88 13.96 3.26
C GLN A 62 22.55 14.68 1.93
N GLY A 63 22.36 13.95 0.83
CA GLY A 63 21.91 14.52 -0.43
C GLY A 63 20.47 15.06 -0.38
N ARG A 64 19.58 14.37 0.35
CA ARG A 64 18.19 14.79 0.55
C ARG A 64 18.08 16.09 1.36
N LEU A 65 18.99 16.38 2.28
CA LEU A 65 18.95 17.64 3.05
C LEU A 65 19.02 18.88 2.14
N PHE A 66 19.67 18.77 0.99
CA PHE A 66 19.75 19.82 -0.01
C PHE A 66 18.50 19.86 -0.91
N SER A 67 18.11 18.70 -1.46
CA SER A 67 17.16 18.63 -2.58
C SER A 67 15.76 19.18 -2.28
N TYR A 68 15.23 18.90 -1.09
CA TYR A 68 13.84 19.21 -0.78
C TYR A 68 13.56 20.70 -0.68
N GLN A 69 14.55 21.52 -0.30
CA GLN A 69 14.40 22.97 -0.29
C GLN A 69 14.57 23.55 -1.70
N ASP A 70 15.57 23.06 -2.44
CA ASP A 70 15.88 23.50 -3.80
C ASP A 70 14.68 23.34 -4.74
N THR A 71 14.03 22.17 -4.74
CA THR A 71 12.89 21.91 -5.64
C THR A 71 11.70 22.84 -5.41
N GLN A 72 11.51 23.38 -4.20
CA GLN A 72 10.38 24.27 -3.91
C GLN A 72 10.53 25.64 -4.59
N LEU A 73 11.76 26.06 -4.89
CA LEU A 73 12.00 27.36 -5.50
C LEU A 73 11.30 27.51 -6.85
N THR A 74 11.24 26.43 -7.64
CA THR A 74 10.52 26.41 -8.90
C THR A 74 9.11 25.87 -8.74
N ARG A 75 8.92 24.78 -7.98
CA ARG A 75 7.61 24.14 -7.80
C ARG A 75 6.57 25.08 -7.16
N LEU A 76 6.98 25.86 -6.17
CA LEU A 76 6.12 26.77 -5.41
C LEU A 76 6.44 28.25 -5.69
N GLY A 77 7.16 28.52 -6.77
CA GLY A 77 7.32 29.86 -7.33
C GLY A 77 8.25 30.81 -6.56
N GLY A 78 8.99 30.33 -5.54
CA GLY A 78 10.03 31.12 -4.90
C GLY A 78 10.37 30.69 -3.47
N PRO A 79 11.20 31.48 -2.75
CA PRO A 79 11.69 31.12 -1.42
C PRO A 79 10.65 31.28 -0.29
N ASN A 80 9.52 31.94 -0.57
CA ASN A 80 8.47 32.22 0.42
C ASN A 80 7.39 31.11 0.49
N PHE A 81 7.68 29.90 0.02
CA PHE A 81 6.72 28.78 0.08
C PHE A 81 6.28 28.39 1.50
N HIS A 82 7.09 28.75 2.51
CA HIS A 82 6.77 28.60 3.93
C HIS A 82 5.64 29.53 4.41
N GLU A 83 5.26 30.54 3.62
CA GLU A 83 4.13 31.44 3.91
C GLU A 83 2.82 30.94 3.29
N ILE A 84 2.85 29.87 2.47
CA ILE A 84 1.61 29.23 2.01
C ILE A 84 0.90 28.63 3.24
N PRO A 85 -0.41 28.83 3.43
CA PRO A 85 -1.10 28.49 4.67
C PRO A 85 -0.87 27.06 5.19
N ILE A 86 -0.83 26.05 4.32
CA ILE A 86 -0.60 24.65 4.73
C ILE A 86 0.83 24.37 5.21
N ASN A 87 1.80 25.21 4.82
CA ASN A 87 3.22 25.08 5.18
C ASN A 87 3.61 25.98 6.35
N ALA A 88 2.75 26.94 6.72
CA ALA A 88 3.05 27.92 7.73
C ALA A 88 3.18 27.25 9.11
N PRO A 89 4.24 27.56 9.89
CA PRO A 89 4.32 27.09 11.25
C PRO A 89 3.18 27.70 12.08
N ILE A 90 2.65 26.92 13.03
CA ILE A 90 1.62 27.39 13.96
C ILE A 90 2.20 28.49 14.87
N ALA A 91 3.48 28.37 15.24
CA ALA A 91 4.20 29.37 16.03
C ALA A 91 4.72 30.51 15.15
N GLN A 92 4.66 31.74 15.65
CA GLN A 92 5.17 32.91 14.93
C GLN A 92 6.70 32.85 14.81
N VAL A 93 7.20 32.90 13.57
CA VAL A 93 8.64 32.88 13.27
C VAL A 93 9.15 34.28 12.97
N HIS A 94 10.28 34.64 13.57
CA HIS A 94 10.97 35.90 13.33
C HIS A 94 12.43 35.64 12.96
N ASN A 95 12.85 36.20 11.83
CA ASN A 95 14.23 36.13 11.36
C ASN A 95 14.57 37.39 10.54
N ASN A 96 15.78 37.41 9.97
CA ASN A 96 16.30 38.53 9.18
C ASN A 96 16.11 38.36 7.67
N GLN A 97 15.50 37.28 7.19
CA GLN A 97 15.21 37.08 5.76
C GLN A 97 14.11 38.06 5.29
N ARG A 98 14.22 38.57 4.07
CA ARG A 98 13.32 39.57 3.48
C ARG A 98 13.05 39.25 2.00
N ASP A 99 12.07 39.94 1.45
CA ASP A 99 11.73 39.97 0.03
C ASP A 99 11.41 38.58 -0.54
N GLY A 100 11.79 38.32 -1.80
CA GLY A 100 11.41 37.12 -2.53
C GLY A 100 10.02 37.21 -3.16
N MET A 101 9.75 36.33 -4.13
CA MET A 101 8.48 36.28 -4.84
C MET A 101 7.32 36.03 -3.86
N HIS A 102 6.19 36.72 -4.07
CA HIS A 102 4.95 36.56 -3.32
C HIS A 102 5.10 36.68 -1.78
N ARG A 103 5.96 37.60 -1.31
CA ARG A 103 6.12 37.88 0.13
C ARG A 103 4.78 38.34 0.74
N GLN A 104 4.30 37.61 1.74
CA GLN A 104 3.06 37.88 2.46
C GLN A 104 3.30 38.62 3.78
N ALA A 105 4.30 38.21 4.58
CA ALA A 105 4.51 38.85 5.86
C ALA A 105 5.12 40.25 5.71
N LEU A 106 4.51 41.23 6.41
CA LEU A 106 5.00 42.60 6.50
C LEU A 106 5.91 42.77 7.72
N HIS A 107 7.22 42.69 7.51
CA HIS A 107 8.20 42.94 8.58
C HIS A 107 8.22 44.43 8.96
N ARG A 108 7.99 44.73 10.23
CA ARG A 108 8.06 46.09 10.79
C ARG A 108 9.45 46.35 11.39
N GLY A 109 9.91 47.60 11.28
CA GLY A 109 11.19 48.05 11.85
C GLY A 109 12.20 48.42 10.78
N ARG A 110 13.39 48.84 11.21
CA ARG A 110 14.43 49.41 10.36
C ARG A 110 15.62 48.46 10.11
N VAL A 111 15.47 47.19 10.48
CA VAL A 111 16.58 46.22 10.51
C VAL A 111 16.20 44.90 9.85
N SER A 112 17.17 44.32 9.14
CA SER A 112 17.14 43.01 8.50
C SER A 112 18.50 42.30 8.58
N TYR A 113 19.28 42.56 9.64
CA TYR A 113 20.62 42.00 9.83
C TYR A 113 20.94 41.78 11.32
N GLU A 114 21.94 40.96 11.60
CA GLU A 114 22.48 40.68 12.94
C GLU A 114 24.01 40.65 12.88
N PRO A 115 24.73 41.17 13.89
CA PRO A 115 24.21 41.89 15.07
C PRO A 115 23.73 43.31 14.73
N ASN A 116 22.76 43.84 15.48
CA ASN A 116 22.20 45.18 15.25
C ASN A 116 21.89 45.95 16.54
N SER A 117 22.04 47.27 16.51
CA SER A 117 21.66 48.17 17.62
C SER A 117 20.33 48.89 17.39
N LEU A 118 19.98 49.18 16.12
CA LEU A 118 18.77 49.91 15.75
C LEU A 118 17.46 49.16 16.09
N GLY A 119 17.51 47.83 16.13
CA GLY A 119 16.40 46.96 16.53
C GLY A 119 16.58 46.40 17.95
N GLY A 120 17.55 46.91 18.72
CA GLY A 120 17.83 46.43 20.08
C GLY A 120 18.31 44.98 20.14
N GLY A 121 18.94 44.46 19.07
CA GLY A 121 19.38 43.07 18.99
C GLY A 121 18.30 42.06 18.56
N CYS A 122 17.06 42.50 18.35
CA CYS A 122 15.98 41.62 17.89
C CYS A 122 16.05 41.31 16.38
N PRO A 123 15.60 40.10 15.95
CA PRO A 123 15.31 38.94 16.79
C PRO A 123 16.60 38.35 17.39
N HIS A 124 16.54 37.93 18.67
CA HIS A 124 17.69 37.38 19.37
C HIS A 124 17.92 35.90 19.05
N GLN A 125 19.16 35.44 19.15
CA GLN A 125 19.47 34.01 19.18
C GLN A 125 18.85 33.35 20.41
N ALA A 126 18.32 32.13 20.24
CA ALA A 126 17.67 31.38 21.31
C ALA A 126 18.65 30.81 22.38
N GLY A 127 19.96 31.00 22.22
CA GLY A 127 20.97 30.58 23.19
C GLY A 127 21.01 29.05 23.37
N MET A 128 20.74 28.57 24.59
CA MET A 128 20.71 27.13 24.91
C MET A 128 19.44 26.42 24.45
N ALA A 129 18.36 27.16 24.18
CA ALA A 129 17.12 26.59 23.67
C ALA A 129 17.12 26.42 22.14
N GLY A 130 18.12 26.97 21.44
CA GLY A 130 18.26 26.85 19.99
C GLY A 130 18.74 25.46 19.55
N PHE A 131 18.50 25.13 18.27
CA PHE A 131 19.05 23.92 17.65
C PHE A 131 20.58 23.90 17.73
N ARG A 132 21.14 22.74 18.07
CA ARG A 132 22.58 22.49 18.13
C ARG A 132 22.88 21.12 17.56
N THR A 133 23.73 21.08 16.55
CA THR A 133 24.23 19.82 16.01
C THR A 133 25.10 19.11 17.04
N VAL A 134 24.96 17.79 17.14
CA VAL A 134 25.83 16.93 17.93
C VAL A 134 27.27 17.10 17.46
N ALA A 135 28.19 17.35 18.39
CA ALA A 135 29.60 17.54 18.09
C ALA A 135 30.29 16.18 17.84
N GLU A 136 29.96 15.54 16.72
CA GLU A 136 30.61 14.29 16.27
C GLU A 136 32.02 14.60 15.71
N PRO A 137 33.10 13.99 16.24
CA PRO A 137 34.44 14.20 15.70
C PRO A 137 34.59 13.51 14.33
N VAL A 138 34.84 14.29 13.29
CA VAL A 138 35.19 13.77 11.95
C VAL A 138 36.72 13.72 11.82
N ARG A 139 37.29 12.55 11.51
CA ARG A 139 38.74 12.37 11.34
C ARG A 139 39.04 11.59 10.06
N ASP A 140 38.59 12.13 8.94
CA ASP A 140 38.65 11.43 7.65
C ASP A 140 39.23 12.29 6.52
N HIS A 141 39.59 11.62 5.43
CA HIS A 141 40.04 12.25 4.20
C HIS A 141 38.86 12.64 3.30
N LYS A 142 39.03 13.71 2.51
CA LYS A 142 38.04 14.09 1.50
C LYS A 142 38.13 13.12 0.31
N VAL A 143 37.15 12.22 0.19
CA VAL A 143 37.10 11.16 -0.82
C VAL A 143 35.70 11.04 -1.43
N ARG A 144 35.60 10.35 -2.57
CA ARG A 144 34.32 9.96 -3.21
C ARG A 144 34.29 8.44 -3.35
N ILE A 145 34.03 7.75 -2.23
CA ILE A 145 34.00 6.29 -2.15
C ILE A 145 32.77 5.85 -1.37
N LYS A 146 32.38 4.58 -1.53
CA LYS A 146 31.39 3.93 -0.68
C LYS A 146 32.12 3.20 0.47
N PRO A 147 31.58 3.19 1.69
CA PRO A 147 32.11 2.34 2.74
C PRO A 147 32.07 0.86 2.33
N GLU A 148 33.05 0.06 2.77
CA GLU A 148 33.17 -1.35 2.36
C GLU A 148 31.93 -2.17 2.69
N LYS A 149 31.27 -1.91 3.83
CA LYS A 149 30.04 -2.60 4.23
C LYS A 149 28.85 -2.37 3.29
N PHE A 150 28.88 -1.32 2.48
CA PHE A 150 27.83 -1.06 1.49
C PHE A 150 27.95 -1.99 0.27
N ALA A 151 29.05 -2.77 0.17
CA ALA A 151 29.27 -3.75 -0.90
C ALA A 151 28.47 -5.06 -0.71
N ASP A 152 27.80 -5.24 0.43
CA ASP A 152 26.84 -6.33 0.58
C ASP A 152 25.51 -5.96 -0.10
N HIS A 153 25.13 -6.74 -1.10
CA HIS A 153 23.97 -6.49 -1.94
C HIS A 153 22.90 -7.57 -1.86
N TYR A 154 23.17 -8.67 -1.14
CA TYR A 154 22.35 -9.89 -1.23
C TYR A 154 21.82 -10.38 0.11
N SER A 155 22.55 -10.17 1.22
CA SER A 155 22.18 -10.79 2.51
C SER A 155 20.75 -10.44 2.95
N GLN A 156 20.35 -9.18 2.84
CA GLN A 156 19.02 -8.73 3.26
C GLN A 156 17.94 -8.99 2.22
N ALA A 157 18.29 -9.11 0.94
CA ALA A 157 17.34 -9.62 -0.06
C ALA A 157 17.01 -11.09 0.21
N THR A 158 18.01 -11.89 0.60
CA THR A 158 17.81 -13.29 1.03
C THR A 158 16.96 -13.34 2.29
N LEU A 159 17.30 -12.54 3.32
CA LEU A 159 16.51 -12.45 4.55
C LEU A 159 15.05 -12.09 4.24
N PHE A 160 14.81 -11.08 3.41
CA PHE A 160 13.45 -10.67 3.04
C PHE A 160 12.68 -11.82 2.39
N PHE A 161 13.24 -12.45 1.35
CA PHE A 161 12.58 -13.54 0.63
C PHE A 161 12.31 -14.76 1.53
N ALA A 162 13.29 -15.14 2.38
CA ALA A 162 13.16 -16.25 3.33
C ALA A 162 12.11 -15.98 4.42
N SER A 163 11.78 -14.71 4.66
CA SER A 163 10.78 -14.30 5.67
C SER A 163 9.34 -14.27 5.14
N GLN A 164 9.16 -14.45 3.83
CA GLN A 164 7.85 -14.41 3.20
C GLN A 164 7.12 -15.74 3.35
N THR A 165 5.79 -15.71 3.44
CA THR A 165 4.96 -16.91 3.32
C THR A 165 5.06 -17.51 1.91
N ALA A 166 4.68 -18.77 1.74
CA ALA A 166 4.74 -19.44 0.44
C ALA A 166 3.96 -18.68 -0.66
N VAL A 167 2.82 -18.08 -0.31
CA VAL A 167 2.02 -17.29 -1.26
C VAL A 167 2.70 -15.95 -1.60
N GLU A 168 3.29 -15.26 -0.62
CA GLU A 168 4.07 -14.04 -0.87
C GLU A 168 5.30 -14.33 -1.75
N GLN A 169 6.00 -15.46 -1.52
CA GLN A 169 7.11 -15.89 -2.38
C GLN A 169 6.64 -16.14 -3.81
N GLN A 170 5.51 -16.82 -3.99
CA GLN A 170 4.92 -17.05 -5.31
C GLN A 170 4.53 -15.73 -6.00
N HIS A 171 3.97 -14.77 -5.26
CA HIS A 171 3.65 -13.44 -5.80
C HIS A 171 4.89 -12.66 -6.22
N ILE A 172 5.98 -12.74 -5.44
CA ILE A 172 7.28 -12.15 -5.81
C ILE A 172 7.81 -12.79 -7.09
N ILE A 173 7.77 -14.12 -7.21
CA ILE A 173 8.16 -14.84 -8.43
C ILE A 173 7.33 -14.38 -9.62
N ASN A 174 6.00 -14.37 -9.48
CA ASN A 174 5.07 -13.95 -10.53
C ASN A 174 5.35 -12.50 -10.96
N ALA A 175 5.64 -11.60 -10.02
CA ALA A 175 5.98 -10.22 -10.31
C ALA A 175 7.29 -10.10 -11.11
N PHE A 176 8.34 -10.85 -10.73
CA PHE A 176 9.58 -10.89 -11.51
C PHE A 176 9.35 -11.43 -12.92
N VAL A 177 8.60 -12.53 -13.07
CA VAL A 177 8.27 -13.10 -14.39
C VAL A 177 7.49 -12.10 -15.23
N PHE A 178 6.47 -11.46 -14.66
CA PHE A 178 5.65 -10.45 -15.33
C PHE A 178 6.49 -9.27 -15.82
N GLU A 179 7.29 -8.65 -14.94
CA GLU A 179 8.07 -7.47 -15.31
C GLU A 179 9.19 -7.82 -16.30
N LEU A 180 9.88 -8.95 -16.12
CA LEU A 180 10.93 -9.37 -17.03
C LEU A 180 10.39 -9.80 -18.39
N THR A 181 9.15 -10.32 -18.48
CA THR A 181 8.52 -10.62 -19.78
C THR A 181 8.35 -9.38 -20.65
N ARG A 182 8.22 -8.20 -20.04
CA ARG A 182 8.13 -6.91 -20.73
C ARG A 182 9.50 -6.36 -21.17
N VAL A 183 10.59 -7.01 -20.76
CA VAL A 183 11.96 -6.64 -21.15
C VAL A 183 12.33 -7.34 -22.45
N GLU A 184 12.37 -6.57 -23.53
CA GLU A 184 12.63 -7.08 -24.88
C GLU A 184 14.00 -7.77 -24.97
N LEU A 185 15.06 -7.13 -24.46
CA LEU A 185 16.44 -7.59 -24.61
C LEU A 185 16.73 -8.83 -23.73
N PRO A 186 16.96 -10.03 -24.31
CA PRO A 186 17.15 -11.26 -23.53
C PRO A 186 18.32 -11.20 -22.55
N ALA A 187 19.41 -10.52 -22.93
CA ALA A 187 20.58 -10.37 -22.09
C ALA A 187 20.30 -9.65 -20.77
N ILE A 188 19.31 -8.75 -20.71
CA ILE A 188 18.90 -8.09 -19.47
C ILE A 188 18.18 -9.08 -18.56
N ARG A 189 17.24 -9.86 -19.11
CA ARG A 189 16.51 -10.90 -18.38
C ARG A 189 17.47 -11.92 -17.78
N GLN A 190 18.42 -12.42 -18.57
CA GLN A 190 19.45 -13.37 -18.12
C GLN A 190 20.28 -12.80 -16.96
N ARG A 191 20.74 -11.55 -17.09
CA ARG A 191 21.51 -10.89 -16.02
C ARG A 191 20.70 -10.70 -14.75
N MET A 192 19.41 -10.37 -14.85
CA MET A 192 18.57 -10.26 -13.65
C MET A 192 18.36 -11.61 -12.97
N VAL A 193 18.14 -12.68 -13.72
CA VAL A 193 18.09 -14.04 -13.14
C VAL A 193 19.42 -14.40 -12.47
N SER A 194 20.57 -14.08 -13.08
CA SER A 194 21.89 -14.26 -12.45
C SER A 194 22.03 -13.49 -11.12
N VAL A 195 21.41 -12.31 -11.00
CA VAL A 195 21.37 -11.53 -9.76
C VAL A 195 20.46 -12.21 -8.72
N LEU A 196 19.28 -12.69 -9.13
CA LEU A 196 18.35 -13.41 -8.25
C LEU A 196 18.93 -14.71 -7.71
N ARG A 197 19.80 -15.39 -8.47
CA ARG A 197 20.48 -16.59 -8.02
C ARG A 197 21.41 -16.34 -6.84
N ASN A 198 21.95 -15.13 -6.71
CA ASN A 198 22.64 -14.71 -5.50
C ASN A 198 21.69 -14.48 -4.33
N VAL A 199 20.41 -14.22 -4.53
CA VAL A 199 19.43 -14.06 -3.46
C VAL A 199 18.98 -15.43 -2.95
N ASP A 200 18.44 -16.26 -3.84
CA ASP A 200 17.96 -17.60 -3.56
C ASP A 200 17.95 -18.45 -4.85
N GLU A 201 18.33 -19.73 -4.75
CA GLU A 201 18.42 -20.63 -5.90
C GLU A 201 17.01 -21.03 -6.40
N GLY A 202 16.06 -21.28 -5.50
CA GLY A 202 14.68 -21.63 -5.86
C GLY A 202 13.95 -20.48 -6.54
N LEU A 203 14.12 -19.26 -6.04
CA LEU A 203 13.63 -18.03 -6.68
C LEU A 203 14.15 -17.90 -8.10
N ALA A 204 15.46 -18.05 -8.32
CA ALA A 204 16.07 -17.92 -9.63
C ALA A 204 15.58 -19.01 -10.61
N GLN A 205 15.44 -20.26 -10.13
CA GLN A 205 14.90 -21.36 -10.92
C GLN A 205 13.45 -21.12 -11.33
N ALA A 206 12.59 -20.69 -10.40
CA ALA A 206 11.19 -20.42 -10.68
C ALA A 206 11.01 -19.26 -11.68
N VAL A 207 11.79 -18.18 -11.53
CA VAL A 207 11.76 -17.04 -12.47
C VAL A 207 12.32 -17.43 -13.84
N ALA A 208 13.41 -18.19 -13.90
CA ALA A 208 13.94 -18.73 -15.15
C ALA A 208 12.91 -19.61 -15.87
N GLY A 209 12.26 -20.52 -15.15
CA GLY A 209 11.21 -21.39 -15.67
C GLY A 209 10.03 -20.60 -16.24
N GLY A 210 9.54 -19.59 -15.51
CA GLY A 210 8.48 -18.71 -15.98
C GLY A 210 8.85 -17.86 -17.20
N LEU A 211 10.14 -17.66 -17.45
CA LEU A 211 10.66 -16.97 -18.65
C LEU A 211 11.08 -17.92 -19.78
N GLY A 212 10.91 -19.24 -19.61
CA GLY A 212 11.33 -20.25 -20.57
C GLY A 212 12.84 -20.31 -20.76
N MET A 213 13.62 -20.06 -19.70
CA MET A 213 15.09 -19.99 -19.73
C MET A 213 15.70 -21.28 -19.15
N ASP A 214 16.41 -22.03 -19.99
CA ASP A 214 17.14 -23.26 -19.63
C ASP A 214 18.48 -23.31 -20.41
N PRO A 215 19.64 -23.43 -19.74
CA PRO A 215 19.85 -23.53 -18.29
C PRO A 215 19.62 -22.22 -17.53
N VAL A 216 19.41 -22.33 -16.22
CA VAL A 216 19.43 -21.18 -15.31
C VAL A 216 20.82 -20.52 -15.37
N PRO A 217 20.91 -19.20 -15.62
CA PRO A 217 22.18 -18.49 -15.68
C PRO A 217 23.05 -18.66 -14.43
N ASP A 218 24.36 -18.59 -14.61
CA ASP A 218 25.32 -18.54 -13.50
C ASP A 218 25.09 -17.32 -12.62
N ALA A 219 25.36 -17.46 -11.33
CA ALA A 219 25.24 -16.37 -10.38
C ALA A 219 26.22 -15.23 -10.72
N GLN A 220 25.79 -13.98 -10.55
CA GLN A 220 26.70 -12.84 -10.75
C GLN A 220 27.87 -12.90 -9.74
N PRO A 221 29.08 -12.44 -10.11
CA PRO A 221 30.17 -12.29 -9.15
C PRO A 221 29.77 -11.42 -7.95
N LEU A 222 30.15 -11.84 -6.74
CA LEU A 222 29.88 -11.08 -5.53
C LEU A 222 30.82 -9.87 -5.46
N ALA A 223 30.31 -8.74 -4.97
CA ALA A 223 31.13 -7.55 -4.73
C ALA A 223 32.00 -7.68 -3.47
N VAL A 224 31.66 -8.61 -2.57
CA VAL A 224 32.42 -8.94 -1.35
C VAL A 224 32.45 -10.46 -1.17
N GLU A 225 33.62 -10.99 -0.82
CA GLU A 225 33.83 -12.40 -0.50
C GLU A 225 34.54 -12.55 0.87
N PRO A 226 34.17 -13.54 1.71
CA PRO A 226 33.05 -14.48 1.53
C PRO A 226 31.69 -13.78 1.64
N ARG A 227 30.62 -14.47 1.22
CA ARG A 227 29.24 -13.96 1.32
C ARG A 227 28.93 -13.52 2.75
N VAL A 228 28.32 -12.34 2.89
CA VAL A 228 27.86 -11.84 4.18
C VAL A 228 26.70 -12.69 4.69
N VAL A 229 26.84 -13.17 5.93
CA VAL A 229 25.81 -13.94 6.62
C VAL A 229 25.05 -13.00 7.54
N SER A 230 23.73 -12.96 7.38
CA SER A 230 22.82 -12.23 8.25
C SER A 230 22.83 -12.83 9.65
N GLU A 231 22.66 -12.00 10.67
CA GLU A 231 22.53 -12.42 12.07
C GLU A 231 21.26 -13.22 12.33
N VAL A 232 20.25 -13.06 11.47
CA VAL A 232 18.98 -13.77 11.51
C VAL A 232 18.69 -14.44 10.18
N GLU A 233 18.13 -15.65 10.24
CA GLU A 233 17.79 -16.45 9.06
C GLU A 233 16.43 -16.06 8.45
N ALA A 234 15.49 -15.65 9.30
CA ALA A 234 14.18 -15.13 8.92
C ALA A 234 13.73 -14.06 9.92
N SER A 235 12.93 -13.11 9.46
CA SER A 235 12.34 -12.02 10.24
C SER A 235 10.84 -11.96 9.94
N PRO A 236 9.99 -12.63 10.74
CA PRO A 236 8.55 -12.71 10.47
C PRO A 236 7.89 -11.35 10.24
N SER A 237 8.35 -10.28 10.91
CA SER A 237 7.84 -8.91 10.72
C SER A 237 7.96 -8.37 9.30
N LEU A 238 8.75 -9.00 8.42
CA LEU A 238 8.88 -8.63 7.01
C LEU A 238 7.79 -9.22 6.11
N SER A 239 6.96 -10.14 6.62
CA SER A 239 5.75 -10.60 5.93
C SER A 239 4.59 -9.64 6.19
N MET A 240 3.78 -9.36 5.18
CA MET A 240 2.56 -8.56 5.34
C MET A 240 1.54 -9.24 6.25
N PHE A 241 1.59 -10.57 6.38
CA PHE A 241 0.70 -11.33 7.27
C PHE A 241 1.08 -11.24 8.75
N ALA A 242 2.28 -10.77 9.08
CA ALA A 242 2.74 -10.72 10.47
C ALA A 242 2.03 -9.67 11.33
N ARG A 243 1.47 -8.63 10.70
CA ARG A 243 0.73 -7.56 11.38
C ARG A 243 -0.54 -7.22 10.61
N PRO A 244 -1.60 -8.05 10.70
CA PRO A 244 -2.85 -7.85 9.95
C PRO A 244 -3.65 -6.60 10.36
N GLY A 245 -3.20 -5.87 11.39
CA GLY A 245 -3.88 -4.70 11.93
C GLY A 245 -5.19 -5.07 12.63
N GLN A 246 -6.19 -4.20 12.54
CA GLN A 246 -7.55 -4.50 12.98
C GLN A 246 -8.24 -5.34 11.93
N ALA A 247 -8.40 -6.64 12.21
CA ALA A 247 -9.18 -7.55 11.37
C ALA A 247 -10.69 -7.23 11.49
N GLY A 248 -11.42 -7.34 10.38
CA GLY A 248 -12.86 -7.08 10.33
C GLY A 248 -13.30 -6.51 8.98
N ALA A 249 -14.56 -6.06 8.92
CA ALA A 249 -15.15 -5.44 7.73
C ALA A 249 -15.13 -3.90 7.76
N THR A 250 -14.60 -3.28 8.84
CA THR A 250 -14.64 -1.83 8.99
C THR A 250 -13.95 -1.11 7.83
N GLY A 251 -14.69 -0.24 7.15
CA GLY A 251 -14.23 0.50 5.97
C GLY A 251 -14.13 -0.31 4.67
N ARG A 252 -14.40 -1.63 4.70
CA ARG A 252 -14.39 -2.50 3.51
C ARG A 252 -15.61 -2.21 2.63
N ARG A 253 -15.42 -2.16 1.31
CA ARG A 253 -16.49 -1.91 0.35
C ARG A 253 -17.08 -3.23 -0.12
N VAL A 254 -18.39 -3.41 0.05
CA VAL A 254 -19.09 -4.64 -0.33
C VAL A 254 -20.11 -4.34 -1.42
N ALA A 255 -20.03 -5.04 -2.55
CA ALA A 255 -21.03 -4.94 -3.61
C ALA A 255 -22.21 -5.83 -3.27
N LEU A 256 -23.42 -5.28 -3.19
CA LEU A 256 -24.66 -6.03 -3.07
C LEU A 256 -25.33 -6.06 -4.44
N LEU A 257 -25.16 -7.15 -5.18
CA LEU A 257 -25.58 -7.27 -6.57
C LEU A 257 -27.09 -7.50 -6.64
N ALA A 258 -27.79 -6.58 -7.30
CA ALA A 258 -29.24 -6.61 -7.45
C ALA A 258 -29.66 -6.63 -8.92
N ALA A 259 -30.68 -7.43 -9.23
CA ALA A 259 -31.36 -7.48 -10.52
C ALA A 259 -32.88 -7.46 -10.32
N ASP A 260 -33.63 -7.17 -11.38
CA ASP A 260 -35.09 -7.20 -11.30
C ASP A 260 -35.53 -8.62 -10.88
N GLY A 261 -36.43 -8.71 -9.90
CA GLY A 261 -36.86 -9.97 -9.28
C GLY A 261 -36.02 -10.45 -8.10
N CYS A 262 -35.06 -9.65 -7.60
CA CYS A 262 -34.32 -9.99 -6.38
C CYS A 262 -35.20 -9.97 -5.11
N ASP A 263 -34.72 -10.63 -4.06
CA ASP A 263 -35.28 -10.54 -2.71
C ASP A 263 -34.82 -9.22 -2.06
N GLY A 264 -35.70 -8.23 -2.09
CA GLY A 264 -35.42 -6.90 -1.56
C GLY A 264 -35.25 -6.88 -0.04
N ASP A 265 -35.99 -7.70 0.70
CA ASP A 265 -35.91 -7.75 2.16
C ASP A 265 -34.57 -8.36 2.59
N MET A 266 -34.15 -9.45 1.95
CA MET A 266 -32.86 -10.09 2.19
C MET A 266 -31.70 -9.13 1.85
N LEU A 267 -31.73 -8.51 0.67
CA LEU A 267 -30.70 -7.55 0.23
C LEU A 267 -30.53 -6.41 1.25
N MET A 268 -31.64 -5.86 1.74
CA MET A 268 -31.63 -4.74 2.70
C MET A 268 -31.20 -5.18 4.09
N ALA A 269 -31.60 -6.38 4.53
CA ALA A 269 -31.15 -6.94 5.80
C ALA A 269 -29.63 -7.20 5.82
N VAL A 270 -29.09 -7.75 4.73
CA VAL A 270 -27.62 -7.94 4.57
C VAL A 270 -26.90 -6.60 4.56
N ARG A 271 -27.43 -5.59 3.84
CA ARG A 271 -26.87 -4.23 3.82
C ARG A 271 -26.78 -3.65 5.24
N ASP A 272 -27.86 -3.72 5.99
CA ASP A 272 -27.93 -3.11 7.33
C ASP A 272 -27.04 -3.85 8.33
N ALA A 273 -26.94 -5.18 8.24
CA ALA A 273 -26.00 -5.97 9.02
C ALA A 273 -24.53 -5.64 8.69
N LEU A 274 -24.19 -5.44 7.41
CA LEU A 274 -22.85 -5.01 6.99
C LEU A 274 -22.51 -3.60 7.46
N LEU A 275 -23.47 -2.66 7.40
CA LEU A 275 -23.32 -1.32 7.96
C LEU A 275 -23.09 -1.38 9.48
N ALA A 276 -23.82 -2.22 10.20
CA ALA A 276 -23.63 -2.43 11.63
C ALA A 276 -22.24 -3.03 11.96
N ALA A 277 -21.66 -3.83 11.07
CA ALA A 277 -20.29 -4.33 11.15
C ALA A 277 -19.22 -3.29 10.75
N GLY A 278 -19.62 -2.08 10.36
CA GLY A 278 -18.74 -0.98 9.97
C GLY A 278 -18.25 -1.03 8.51
N ALA A 279 -18.79 -1.95 7.69
CA ALA A 279 -18.50 -1.97 6.27
C ALA A 279 -19.18 -0.81 5.53
N ALA A 280 -18.80 -0.61 4.28
CA ALA A 280 -19.40 0.35 3.35
C ALA A 280 -20.09 -0.41 2.18
N PRO A 281 -21.21 -1.12 2.44
CA PRO A 281 -21.95 -1.80 1.40
C PRO A 281 -22.62 -0.80 0.45
N LYS A 282 -22.78 -1.21 -0.81
CA LYS A 282 -23.53 -0.47 -1.82
C LYS A 282 -24.35 -1.41 -2.67
N ILE A 283 -25.54 -0.99 -3.06
CA ILE A 283 -26.39 -1.73 -3.99
C ILE A 283 -25.89 -1.49 -5.41
N VAL A 284 -25.48 -2.57 -6.07
CA VAL A 284 -24.88 -2.55 -7.41
C VAL A 284 -25.83 -3.24 -8.38
N GLY A 285 -26.47 -2.45 -9.23
CA GLY A 285 -27.40 -2.97 -10.23
C GLY A 285 -26.71 -3.54 -11.46
N THR A 286 -27.46 -4.30 -12.26
CA THR A 286 -27.12 -4.54 -13.68
C THR A 286 -27.14 -3.24 -14.50
N ARG A 287 -27.94 -2.25 -14.06
CA ARG A 287 -27.99 -0.88 -14.55
C ARG A 287 -28.15 0.12 -13.40
N MET A 288 -27.87 1.40 -13.66
CA MET A 288 -28.13 2.48 -12.72
C MET A 288 -29.65 2.79 -12.63
N GLY A 289 -30.09 3.33 -11.50
CA GLY A 289 -31.47 3.72 -11.22
C GLY A 289 -32.22 2.64 -10.44
N VAL A 290 -33.50 2.46 -10.74
CA VAL A 290 -34.38 1.55 -9.99
C VAL A 290 -34.32 0.11 -10.53
N THR A 291 -34.11 -0.83 -9.63
CA THR A 291 -34.36 -2.27 -9.77
C THR A 291 -35.66 -2.61 -9.04
N THR A 292 -36.48 -3.52 -9.58
CA THR A 292 -37.76 -3.91 -8.97
C THR A 292 -37.59 -5.26 -8.26
N ALA A 293 -37.86 -5.32 -6.95
CA ALA A 293 -37.84 -6.56 -6.18
C ALA A 293 -38.97 -7.52 -6.60
N SER A 294 -38.88 -8.77 -6.15
CA SER A 294 -39.86 -9.82 -6.45
C SER A 294 -41.29 -9.52 -5.96
N ASP A 295 -41.44 -8.69 -4.92
CA ASP A 295 -42.71 -8.20 -4.37
C ASP A 295 -43.24 -6.92 -5.08
N GLY A 296 -42.48 -6.40 -6.04
CA GLY A 296 -42.77 -5.16 -6.76
C GLY A 296 -42.19 -3.89 -6.12
N THR A 297 -41.48 -4.00 -5.00
CA THR A 297 -40.86 -2.85 -4.31
C THR A 297 -39.70 -2.28 -5.14
N PRO A 298 -39.65 -0.96 -5.38
CA PRO A 298 -38.53 -0.34 -6.07
C PRO A 298 -37.30 -0.19 -5.14
N ILE A 299 -36.13 -0.57 -5.66
CA ILE A 299 -34.82 -0.47 -5.00
C ILE A 299 -33.95 0.46 -5.84
N GLU A 300 -33.52 1.58 -5.26
CA GLU A 300 -32.55 2.48 -5.90
C GLU A 300 -31.13 1.90 -5.80
N THR A 301 -30.45 1.83 -6.94
CA THR A 301 -29.06 1.36 -7.03
C THR A 301 -28.09 2.52 -6.80
N ASP A 302 -26.98 2.26 -6.10
CA ASP A 302 -25.92 3.27 -5.88
C ASP A 302 -25.00 3.41 -7.10
N THR A 303 -24.88 2.33 -7.88
CA THR A 303 -24.02 2.20 -9.06
C THR A 303 -24.42 0.97 -9.87
N SER A 304 -23.75 0.75 -11.00
CA SER A 304 -23.85 -0.48 -11.77
C SER A 304 -22.54 -1.27 -11.82
N VAL A 305 -22.62 -2.55 -12.17
CA VAL A 305 -21.46 -3.42 -12.41
C VAL A 305 -20.52 -2.85 -13.49
N THR A 306 -21.06 -2.14 -14.48
CA THR A 306 -20.29 -1.51 -15.56
C THR A 306 -19.55 -0.26 -15.10
N ALA A 307 -20.15 0.53 -14.20
CA ALA A 307 -19.56 1.76 -13.70
C ALA A 307 -18.50 1.50 -12.61
N MET A 308 -18.68 0.43 -11.82
CA MET A 308 -17.76 0.06 -10.75
C MET A 308 -17.39 -1.43 -10.84
N PRO A 309 -16.33 -1.79 -11.58
CA PRO A 309 -15.91 -3.18 -11.75
C PRO A 309 -15.44 -3.82 -10.45
N SER A 310 -15.34 -5.16 -10.45
CA SER A 310 -15.02 -6.01 -9.28
C SER A 310 -13.80 -5.55 -8.49
N VAL A 311 -12.77 -5.02 -9.16
CA VAL A 311 -11.51 -4.55 -8.55
C VAL A 311 -11.71 -3.44 -7.52
N LEU A 312 -12.80 -2.66 -7.59
CA LEU A 312 -13.10 -1.55 -6.66
C LEU A 312 -13.78 -1.99 -5.35
N TRP A 313 -14.04 -3.28 -5.19
CA TRP A 313 -14.75 -3.88 -4.06
C TRP A 313 -13.86 -4.86 -3.31
N ASP A 314 -14.04 -4.97 -1.99
CA ASP A 314 -13.35 -5.96 -1.16
C ASP A 314 -14.08 -7.32 -1.17
N ALA A 315 -15.40 -7.31 -1.36
CA ALA A 315 -16.25 -8.50 -1.40
C ALA A 315 -17.56 -8.24 -2.19
N ALA A 316 -18.31 -9.30 -2.48
CA ALA A 316 -19.62 -9.20 -3.12
C ALA A 316 -20.65 -10.16 -2.51
N MET A 317 -21.91 -9.74 -2.48
CA MET A 317 -23.06 -10.59 -2.26
C MET A 317 -23.91 -10.59 -3.53
N LEU A 318 -24.40 -11.75 -3.93
CA LEU A 318 -25.29 -11.92 -5.07
C LEU A 318 -26.60 -12.52 -4.58
N ASP A 319 -27.71 -11.86 -4.90
CA ASP A 319 -29.04 -12.45 -4.75
C ASP A 319 -29.48 -13.15 -6.04
N ALA A 320 -29.59 -14.48 -6.00
CA ALA A 320 -30.03 -15.28 -7.14
C ALA A 320 -31.43 -15.85 -6.92
N SER A 321 -32.38 -14.96 -6.60
CA SER A 321 -33.79 -15.31 -6.46
C SER A 321 -34.38 -15.86 -7.77
N PRO A 322 -35.37 -16.78 -7.72
CA PRO A 322 -35.92 -17.44 -8.92
C PRO A 322 -36.35 -16.48 -10.04
N GLN A 323 -36.90 -15.31 -9.69
CA GLN A 323 -37.38 -14.30 -10.64
C GLN A 323 -36.24 -13.51 -11.30
N SER A 324 -35.04 -13.52 -10.70
CA SER A 324 -33.86 -12.82 -11.19
C SER A 324 -32.84 -13.73 -11.87
N LEU A 325 -32.88 -15.04 -11.59
CA LEU A 325 -31.86 -16.02 -11.97
C LEU A 325 -31.53 -16.02 -13.46
N ASP A 326 -32.54 -16.14 -14.33
CA ASP A 326 -32.34 -16.17 -15.78
C ASP A 326 -31.67 -14.89 -16.30
N ALA A 327 -32.06 -13.74 -15.74
CA ALA A 327 -31.49 -12.45 -16.11
C ALA A 327 -30.02 -12.35 -15.66
N LEU A 328 -29.69 -12.82 -14.46
CA LEU A 328 -28.33 -12.85 -13.94
C LEU A 328 -27.42 -13.78 -14.77
N CYS A 329 -27.89 -14.99 -15.08
CA CYS A 329 -27.18 -15.97 -15.91
C CYS A 329 -26.98 -15.50 -17.36
N ALA A 330 -27.83 -14.60 -17.87
CA ALA A 330 -27.68 -14.00 -19.19
C ALA A 330 -26.85 -12.70 -19.19
N HIS A 331 -26.49 -12.15 -18.02
CA HIS A 331 -25.87 -10.84 -17.91
C HIS A 331 -24.32 -10.92 -17.92
N GLY A 332 -23.74 -10.91 -19.12
CA GLY A 332 -22.29 -11.03 -19.34
C GLY A 332 -21.38 -10.21 -18.39
N PRO A 333 -21.57 -8.88 -18.25
CA PRO A 333 -20.74 -8.09 -17.35
C PRO A 333 -20.81 -8.48 -15.87
N LEU A 334 -21.94 -9.05 -15.44
CA LEU A 334 -22.10 -9.54 -14.06
C LEU A 334 -21.37 -10.87 -13.88
N LEU A 335 -21.44 -11.76 -14.88
CA LEU A 335 -20.68 -13.00 -14.87
C LEU A 335 -19.17 -12.73 -14.85
N GLU A 336 -18.69 -11.74 -15.59
CA GLU A 336 -17.29 -11.30 -15.54
C GLU A 336 -16.93 -10.71 -14.17
N PHE A 337 -17.80 -9.89 -13.60
CA PHE A 337 -17.64 -9.36 -12.25
C PHE A 337 -17.45 -10.50 -11.23
N MET A 338 -18.33 -11.51 -11.25
CA MET A 338 -18.26 -12.66 -10.33
C MET A 338 -17.01 -13.51 -10.56
N ARG A 339 -16.64 -13.73 -11.83
CA ARG A 339 -15.40 -14.43 -12.20
C ARG A 339 -14.17 -13.73 -11.63
N ASP A 340 -14.11 -12.41 -11.74
CA ASP A 340 -13.00 -11.63 -11.22
C ASP A 340 -13.01 -11.56 -9.70
N GLN A 341 -14.18 -11.47 -9.04
CA GLN A 341 -14.25 -11.55 -7.58
C GLN A 341 -13.65 -12.87 -7.07
N PHE A 342 -14.00 -13.97 -7.73
CA PHE A 342 -13.51 -15.30 -7.40
C PHE A 342 -12.01 -15.42 -7.64
N ARG A 343 -11.52 -15.06 -8.84
CA ARG A 343 -10.09 -15.14 -9.20
C ARG A 343 -9.22 -14.23 -8.37
N HIS A 344 -9.72 -13.05 -7.99
CA HIS A 344 -9.03 -12.17 -7.07
C HIS A 344 -9.15 -12.63 -5.60
N CYS A 345 -9.68 -13.83 -5.35
CA CYS A 345 -9.75 -14.46 -4.03
C CYS A 345 -10.58 -13.67 -3.00
N LYS A 346 -11.56 -12.88 -3.43
CA LYS A 346 -12.38 -12.02 -2.55
C LYS A 346 -13.59 -12.77 -2.02
N ALA A 347 -14.06 -12.43 -0.82
CA ALA A 347 -15.21 -13.09 -0.23
C ALA A 347 -16.47 -12.89 -1.10
N ILE A 348 -17.25 -13.96 -1.28
CA ILE A 348 -18.50 -13.95 -2.04
C ILE A 348 -19.59 -14.57 -1.16
N MET A 349 -20.70 -13.85 -0.98
CA MET A 349 -21.92 -14.39 -0.40
C MET A 349 -22.95 -14.69 -1.51
N LEU A 350 -23.61 -15.82 -1.43
CA LEU A 350 -24.62 -16.28 -2.38
C LEU A 350 -25.90 -16.62 -1.63
N THR A 351 -27.03 -16.14 -2.16
CA THR A 351 -28.37 -16.52 -1.72
C THR A 351 -29.12 -17.17 -2.89
N GLY A 352 -30.17 -17.95 -2.61
CA GLY A 352 -30.96 -18.61 -3.65
C GLY A 352 -30.12 -19.55 -4.51
N ASP A 353 -30.36 -19.57 -5.83
CA ASP A 353 -29.62 -20.43 -6.77
C ASP A 353 -28.33 -19.76 -7.28
N GLY A 354 -27.49 -19.32 -6.34
CA GLY A 354 -26.21 -18.68 -6.65
C GLY A 354 -25.23 -19.62 -7.35
N ASP A 355 -25.37 -20.93 -7.13
CA ASP A 355 -24.58 -21.98 -7.76
C ASP A 355 -24.74 -21.96 -9.28
N ALA A 356 -25.97 -21.80 -9.77
CA ALA A 356 -26.24 -21.67 -11.21
C ALA A 356 -25.56 -20.43 -11.81
N VAL A 357 -25.51 -19.31 -11.09
CA VAL A 357 -24.83 -18.09 -11.58
C VAL A 357 -23.31 -18.27 -11.58
N LEU A 358 -22.73 -18.92 -10.55
CA LEU A 358 -21.31 -19.26 -10.56
C LEU A 358 -20.96 -20.21 -11.72
N ALA A 359 -21.77 -21.22 -11.96
CA ALA A 359 -21.60 -22.12 -13.09
C ALA A 359 -21.65 -21.37 -14.43
N ALA A 360 -22.60 -20.45 -14.61
CA ALA A 360 -22.66 -19.57 -15.78
C ALA A 360 -21.43 -18.65 -15.90
N ALA A 361 -20.85 -18.23 -14.78
CA ALA A 361 -19.59 -17.48 -14.75
C ALA A 361 -18.35 -18.35 -15.05
N GLY A 362 -18.51 -19.66 -15.20
CA GLY A 362 -17.41 -20.61 -15.44
C GLY A 362 -16.67 -21.01 -14.17
N ILE A 363 -17.35 -20.94 -13.01
CA ILE A 363 -16.87 -21.38 -11.70
C ILE A 363 -17.73 -22.59 -11.30
N PRO A 364 -17.29 -23.83 -11.57
CA PRO A 364 -18.09 -25.03 -11.28
C PRO A 364 -17.97 -25.40 -9.80
N LEU A 365 -18.49 -24.54 -8.92
CA LEU A 365 -18.64 -24.79 -7.49
C LEU A 365 -20.13 -24.86 -7.16
N SER A 366 -20.50 -25.79 -6.29
CA SER A 366 -21.84 -25.90 -5.74
C SER A 366 -21.75 -26.06 -4.22
N SER A 367 -22.80 -25.64 -3.54
CA SER A 367 -22.96 -25.84 -2.09
C SER A 367 -22.98 -27.32 -1.69
N GLU A 368 -23.49 -28.20 -2.56
CA GLU A 368 -23.56 -29.65 -2.32
C GLU A 368 -22.21 -30.34 -2.48
N ASP A 369 -21.46 -30.01 -3.53
CA ASP A 369 -20.19 -30.66 -3.85
C ASP A 369 -19.01 -30.04 -3.10
N HIS A 370 -19.11 -28.75 -2.77
CA HIS A 370 -18.04 -27.96 -2.17
C HIS A 370 -18.51 -27.12 -0.97
N PRO A 371 -19.06 -27.73 0.09
CA PRO A 371 -19.58 -27.02 1.26
C PRO A 371 -18.50 -26.19 1.98
N ASP A 372 -17.23 -26.58 1.87
CA ASP A 372 -16.08 -25.91 2.49
C ASP A 372 -15.34 -24.95 1.53
N ALA A 373 -15.98 -24.50 0.43
CA ALA A 373 -15.33 -23.65 -0.56
C ALA A 373 -14.77 -22.36 0.07
N PRO A 374 -13.44 -22.13 0.08
CA PRO A 374 -12.84 -21.04 0.85
C PRO A 374 -13.36 -19.67 0.42
N GLY A 375 -14.04 -18.97 1.33
CA GLY A 375 -14.52 -17.61 1.10
C GLY A 375 -15.78 -17.49 0.24
N ILE A 376 -16.44 -18.62 -0.04
CA ILE A 376 -17.83 -18.63 -0.49
C ILE A 376 -18.71 -18.85 0.74
N VAL A 377 -19.72 -18.02 0.91
CA VAL A 377 -20.71 -18.13 1.98
C VAL A 377 -22.07 -18.29 1.34
N TRP A 378 -22.64 -19.49 1.44
CA TRP A 378 -24.03 -19.72 1.11
C TRP A 378 -24.89 -19.37 2.32
N GLY A 379 -25.88 -18.52 2.12
CA GLY A 379 -26.79 -18.12 3.19
C GLY A 379 -28.03 -17.46 2.61
N ASP A 380 -29.19 -17.74 3.20
CA ASP A 380 -30.48 -17.21 2.78
C ASP A 380 -31.07 -16.25 3.82
N SER A 381 -30.27 -15.83 4.80
CA SER A 381 -30.72 -14.95 5.88
C SER A 381 -29.65 -13.96 6.35
N ALA A 382 -30.10 -12.92 7.05
CA ALA A 382 -29.19 -11.97 7.72
C ALA A 382 -28.34 -12.62 8.82
N ASP A 383 -28.75 -13.79 9.34
CA ASP A 383 -28.00 -14.55 10.35
C ASP A 383 -26.70 -15.14 9.79
N ASP A 384 -26.54 -15.18 8.46
CA ASP A 384 -25.34 -15.66 7.76
C ASP A 384 -24.28 -14.56 7.55
N VAL A 385 -24.66 -13.28 7.75
CA VAL A 385 -23.76 -12.13 7.58
C VAL A 385 -22.52 -12.19 8.49
N PRO A 386 -22.58 -12.65 9.76
CA PRO A 386 -21.38 -12.85 10.57
C PRO A 386 -20.34 -13.77 9.93
N ALA A 387 -20.76 -14.83 9.24
CA ALA A 387 -19.85 -15.72 8.51
C ALA A 387 -19.23 -14.99 7.30
N PHE A 388 -20.03 -14.18 6.59
CA PHE A 388 -19.52 -13.36 5.50
C PHE A 388 -18.54 -12.27 5.97
N VAL A 389 -18.81 -11.61 7.10
CA VAL A 389 -17.89 -10.66 7.75
C VAL A 389 -16.59 -11.36 8.17
N ALA A 390 -16.65 -12.59 8.69
CA ALA A 390 -15.47 -13.38 9.01
C ALA A 390 -14.64 -13.72 7.75
N ALA A 391 -15.30 -14.02 6.62
CA ALA A 391 -14.63 -14.21 5.33
C ALA A 391 -13.95 -12.91 4.86
N ILE A 392 -14.63 -11.75 4.92
CA ILE A 392 -14.06 -10.44 4.59
C ILE A 392 -12.86 -10.11 5.49
N ALA A 393 -12.92 -10.44 6.77
CA ALA A 393 -11.86 -10.17 7.75
C ALA A 393 -10.55 -10.90 7.43
N ARG A 394 -10.61 -12.01 6.67
CA ARG A 394 -9.41 -12.71 6.17
C ARG A 394 -8.71 -11.98 5.02
N HIS A 395 -9.27 -10.86 4.54
CA HIS A 395 -8.85 -10.07 3.39
C HIS A 395 -8.97 -10.81 2.04
N ARG A 396 -8.32 -11.97 1.88
CA ARG A 396 -8.36 -12.82 0.69
C ARG A 396 -8.29 -14.30 1.08
N HIS A 397 -8.92 -15.14 0.25
CA HIS A 397 -8.91 -16.61 0.37
C HIS A 397 -7.97 -17.20 -0.68
N LEU A 398 -6.67 -17.08 -0.41
CA LEU A 398 -5.58 -17.38 -1.35
C LEU A 398 -5.49 -18.87 -1.71
N GLU A 399 -6.17 -19.73 -0.96
CA GLU A 399 -6.37 -21.14 -1.32
C GLU A 399 -7.05 -21.31 -2.69
N ARG A 400 -7.79 -20.29 -3.15
CA ARG A 400 -8.45 -20.27 -4.45
C ARG A 400 -7.58 -19.75 -5.59
N GLU A 401 -6.40 -19.21 -5.32
CA GLU A 401 -5.59 -18.57 -6.37
C GLU A 401 -5.18 -19.55 -7.48
N SER A 402 -5.02 -20.84 -7.14
CA SER A 402 -4.78 -21.93 -8.08
C SER A 402 -6.05 -22.55 -8.65
N THR A 403 -7.23 -21.91 -8.52
CA THR A 403 -8.52 -22.43 -8.99
C THR A 403 -9.24 -21.39 -9.87
N PRO A 404 -9.48 -21.69 -11.16
CA PRO A 404 -8.91 -22.81 -11.91
C PRO A 404 -7.37 -22.71 -11.97
N PRO A 405 -6.66 -23.83 -12.16
CA PRO A 405 -5.20 -23.82 -12.23
C PRO A 405 -4.72 -22.87 -13.33
N PRO A 406 -3.64 -22.11 -13.09
CA PRO A 406 -2.98 -21.36 -14.16
C PRO A 406 -2.52 -22.35 -15.24
N ILE A 407 -2.80 -22.04 -16.51
CA ILE A 407 -2.45 -22.86 -17.68
C ILE A 407 -0.93 -22.99 -17.83
#